data_AF-A0A562ES96-F1
#
_entry.id   AF-A0A562ES96-F1
#
_cell.length_a   1.000
_cell.length_b   1.000
_cell.length_c   1.000
_cell.angle_alpha   90.00
_cell.angle_beta   90.00
_cell.angle_gamma   90.00
#
_symmetry.space_group_name_H-M   'P 1'
#
loop_
_entity.id
_entity.type
_entity.pdbx_description
1 polymer ?
#
loop_
_entity_poly.entity_id
_entity_poly.type
_entity_poly.pdbx_seq_one_letter_code
_entity_poly.pdbx_strand_id
1 'polypeptide(L)'
;MSRLLASLAGLPLILGGMQAFSQESDADVRARETEQQMTDDERFSLLISVLGNVPGASVPADPRVADLENASAGWTPGVPRYSAAIWMRRWRQSG
;
A
#
# COMPACT_ATOMS: atom_id res chain seq x y z
N MET A 1 -10.91 -15.75 -60.90
CA MET A 1 -9.71 -15.87 -60.03
C MET A 1 -9.79 -14.83 -58.93
N SER A 2 -9.32 -15.20 -57.74
CA SER A 2 -9.21 -14.38 -56.52
C SER A 2 -10.46 -14.25 -55.66
N ARG A 3 -10.60 -15.16 -54.67
CA ARG A 3 -11.11 -14.91 -53.29
C ARG A 3 -10.67 -16.07 -52.37
N LEU A 4 -9.36 -16.30 -52.28
CA LEU A 4 -8.74 -16.91 -51.10
C LEU A 4 -8.00 -15.77 -50.41
N LEU A 5 -7.84 -15.86 -49.08
CA LEU A 5 -7.20 -14.87 -48.18
C LEU A 5 -8.16 -13.87 -47.50
N ALA A 6 -9.08 -14.39 -46.68
CA ALA A 6 -9.66 -13.63 -45.58
C ALA A 6 -9.79 -14.55 -44.35
N SER A 7 -8.66 -15.08 -43.89
CA SER A 7 -8.56 -15.77 -42.60
C SER A 7 -7.15 -15.51 -42.07
N LEU A 8 -7.03 -15.22 -40.77
CA LEU A 8 -5.82 -14.82 -40.00
C LEU A 8 -5.75 -13.38 -39.47
N ALA A 9 -6.88 -12.69 -39.25
CA ALA A 9 -6.88 -11.42 -38.49
C ALA A 9 -7.47 -11.52 -37.07
N GLY A 10 -7.83 -12.72 -36.61
CA GLY A 10 -8.54 -12.90 -35.32
C GLY A 10 -7.69 -13.47 -34.18
N LEU A 11 -6.45 -13.89 -34.41
CA LEU A 11 -5.66 -14.61 -33.41
C LEU A 11 -4.89 -13.76 -32.36
N PRO A 12 -4.56 -12.46 -32.55
CA PRO A 12 -3.78 -11.76 -31.51
C PRO A 12 -4.62 -11.29 -30.31
N LEU A 13 -5.97 -11.29 -30.40
CA LEU A 13 -6.81 -10.84 -29.28
C LEU A 13 -6.96 -11.85 -28.13
N ILE A 14 -6.67 -13.13 -28.36
CA ILE A 14 -6.81 -14.16 -27.32
C ILE A 14 -5.53 -14.28 -26.47
N LEU A 15 -4.35 -13.89 -26.97
CA LEU A 15 -3.10 -13.91 -26.20
C LEU A 15 -2.88 -12.68 -25.31
N GLY A 16 -3.52 -11.54 -25.61
CA GLY A 16 -3.32 -10.31 -24.82
C GLY A 16 -3.98 -10.31 -23.43
N GLY A 17 -4.95 -11.20 -23.20
CA GLY A 17 -5.69 -11.26 -21.92
C GLY A 17 -4.97 -12.02 -20.80
N MET A 18 -3.95 -12.81 -21.10
CA MET A 18 -3.26 -13.66 -20.12
C MET A 18 -2.15 -12.93 -19.34
N GLN A 19 -1.77 -11.71 -19.72
CA GLN A 19 -0.69 -10.97 -19.03
C GLN A 19 -1.19 -10.13 -17.84
N ALA A 20 -2.47 -10.24 -17.50
CA ALA A 20 -3.04 -9.68 -16.26
C ALA A 20 -2.80 -10.58 -15.03
N PHE A 21 -1.84 -11.52 -15.08
CA PHE A 21 -1.20 -11.96 -13.84
C PHE A 21 -0.48 -10.75 -13.27
N SER A 22 -0.96 -10.23 -12.14
CA SER A 22 -0.29 -9.18 -11.37
C SER A 22 1.19 -9.51 -11.29
N GLN A 23 1.99 -8.80 -12.07
CA GLN A 23 3.44 -8.90 -12.01
C GLN A 23 3.79 -8.30 -10.65
N GLU A 24 4.10 -9.17 -9.68
CA GLU A 24 4.43 -8.76 -8.31
C GLU A 24 5.54 -7.71 -8.40
N SER A 25 5.30 -6.53 -7.83
CA SER A 25 6.26 -5.45 -7.94
C SER A 25 7.44 -5.71 -7.00
N ASP A 26 8.62 -5.16 -7.32
CA ASP A 26 9.75 -5.23 -6.38
C ASP A 26 9.41 -4.64 -5.00
N ALA A 27 8.43 -3.72 -4.93
CA ALA A 27 7.95 -3.18 -3.67
C ALA A 27 7.17 -4.22 -2.85
N ASP A 28 6.32 -5.01 -3.50
CA ASP A 28 5.55 -6.07 -2.86
C ASP A 28 6.46 -7.19 -2.35
N VAL A 29 7.47 -7.56 -3.15
CA VAL A 29 8.49 -8.54 -2.74
C VAL A 29 9.22 -8.06 -1.47
N ARG A 30 9.70 -6.82 -1.45
CA ARG A 30 10.38 -6.26 -0.26
C ARG A 30 9.45 -6.14 0.95
N ALA A 31 8.18 -5.78 0.74
CA ALA A 31 7.20 -5.69 1.82
C ALA A 31 7.03 -7.06 2.48
N ARG A 32 6.84 -8.11 1.68
CA ARG A 32 6.70 -9.49 2.15
C ARG A 32 7.94 -9.99 2.89
N GLU A 33 9.13 -9.77 2.34
CA GLU A 33 10.39 -10.15 2.99
C GLU A 33 10.59 -9.43 4.32
N THR A 34 10.14 -8.17 4.41
CA THR A 34 10.19 -7.38 5.65
C THR A 34 9.20 -7.93 6.68
N GLU A 35 7.95 -8.19 6.29
CA GLU A 35 6.91 -8.75 7.16
C GLU A 35 7.30 -10.13 7.73
N GLN A 36 7.98 -10.97 6.95
CA GLN A 36 8.46 -12.28 7.42
C GLN A 36 9.51 -12.20 8.53
N GLN A 37 10.20 -11.07 8.64
CA GLN A 37 11.21 -10.86 9.69
C GLN A 37 10.60 -10.27 10.97
N MET A 38 9.35 -9.80 10.91
CA MET A 38 8.66 -9.16 12.04
C MET A 38 8.15 -10.19 13.04
N THR A 39 8.12 -9.82 14.32
CA THR A 39 7.36 -10.57 15.32
C THR A 39 5.86 -10.36 15.11
N ASP A 40 5.03 -11.23 15.69
CA ASP A 40 3.58 -11.05 15.63
C ASP A 40 3.13 -9.73 16.25
N ASP A 41 3.75 -9.29 17.35
CA ASP A 41 3.46 -7.99 17.97
C ASP A 41 3.77 -6.83 17.02
N GLU A 42 4.89 -6.89 16.31
CA GLU A 42 5.26 -5.88 15.32
C GLU A 42 4.26 -5.85 14.15
N ARG A 43 3.82 -7.00 13.64
CA ARG A 43 2.79 -7.05 12.58
C ARG A 43 1.43 -6.56 13.06
N PHE A 44 1.01 -6.94 14.27
CA PHE A 44 -0.27 -6.50 14.83
C PHE A 44 -0.28 -5.00 15.14
N SER A 45 0.86 -4.42 15.51
CA SER A 45 0.97 -2.98 15.68
C SER A 45 0.63 -2.19 14.41
N LEU A 46 0.82 -2.80 13.23
CA LEU A 46 0.54 -2.17 11.94
C LEU A 46 -0.95 -2.21 11.55
N LEU A 47 -1.76 -3.04 12.22
CA LEU A 47 -3.19 -3.19 11.90
C LEU A 47 -4.07 -2.13 12.58
N ILE A 48 -3.55 -1.47 13.60
CA ILE A 48 -4.29 -0.49 14.41
C ILE A 48 -3.74 0.90 14.11
N SER A 49 -4.60 1.78 13.59
CA SER A 49 -4.29 3.19 13.43
C SER A 49 -4.84 4.01 14.61
N VAL A 50 -4.04 4.96 15.08
CA VAL A 50 -4.47 6.01 15.99
C VAL A 50 -5.13 7.10 15.17
N LEU A 51 -6.40 7.36 15.46
CA LEU A 51 -7.10 8.50 14.90
C LEU A 51 -6.75 9.73 15.73
N GLY A 52 -6.41 10.84 15.06
CA GLY A 52 -6.16 12.10 15.73
C GLY A 52 -7.44 12.90 15.93
N ASN A 53 -7.41 14.18 15.60
CA ASN A 53 -8.56 15.04 15.82
C ASN A 53 -9.67 14.77 14.79
N VAL A 54 -10.83 14.32 15.26
CA VAL A 54 -12.05 14.21 14.46
C VAL A 54 -12.98 15.37 14.80
N PRO A 55 -13.34 16.24 13.84
CA PRO A 55 -14.29 17.32 14.09
C PRO A 55 -15.60 16.79 14.67
N GLY A 56 -15.99 17.28 15.85
CA GLY A 56 -17.22 16.87 16.53
C GLY A 56 -17.11 15.63 17.42
N ALA A 57 -15.94 14.98 17.51
CA ALA A 57 -15.72 13.93 18.51
C ALA A 57 -15.60 14.52 19.92
N SER A 58 -16.15 13.80 20.90
CA SER A 58 -16.03 14.13 22.33
C SER A 58 -14.70 13.71 22.95
N VAL A 59 -13.86 12.99 22.19
CA VAL A 59 -12.57 12.46 22.65
C VAL A 59 -11.45 13.39 22.15
N PRO A 60 -10.56 13.86 23.03
CA PRO A 60 -9.41 14.65 22.61
C PRO A 60 -8.45 13.83 21.75
N ALA A 61 -7.73 14.49 20.84
CA ALA A 61 -6.73 13.83 20.02
C ALA A 61 -5.63 13.17 20.88
N ASP A 62 -5.19 11.97 20.47
CA ASP A 62 -4.07 11.29 21.14
C ASP A 62 -2.79 12.15 21.01
N PRO A 63 -2.00 12.33 22.10
CA PRO A 63 -0.79 13.15 22.06
C PRO A 63 0.23 12.75 20.99
N ARG A 64 0.23 11.47 20.56
CA ARG A 64 1.14 10.95 19.52
C ARG A 64 0.84 11.50 18.13
N VAL A 65 -0.35 12.04 17.93
CA VAL A 65 -0.86 12.51 16.62
C VAL A 65 -1.34 13.96 16.67
N ALA A 66 -1.10 14.65 17.80
CA ALA A 66 -1.57 16.02 18.03
C ALA A 66 -0.88 17.05 17.10
N ASP A 67 0.31 16.73 16.59
CA ASP A 67 1.09 17.56 15.68
C ASP A 67 0.88 17.19 14.20
N LEU A 68 0.01 16.21 13.89
CA LEU A 68 -0.25 15.80 12.52
C LEU A 68 -1.16 16.80 11.82
N GLU A 69 -0.71 17.32 10.68
CA GLU A 69 -1.49 18.21 9.82
C GLU A 69 -2.79 17.56 9.35
N ASN A 70 -2.76 16.25 9.03
CA ASN A 70 -3.93 15.49 8.62
C ASN A 70 -4.26 14.38 9.63
N ALA A 71 -4.71 14.82 10.81
CA ALA A 71 -5.02 13.95 11.93
C ALA A 71 -6.24 13.02 11.70
N SER A 72 -7.06 13.29 10.66
CA SER A 72 -8.27 12.51 10.36
C SER A 72 -8.03 11.28 9.47
N ALA A 73 -6.87 11.18 8.81
CA ALA A 73 -6.52 10.04 7.95
C ALA A 73 -6.02 8.80 8.73
N GLY A 74 -5.82 8.93 10.05
CA GLY A 74 -5.25 7.88 10.90
C GLY A 74 -3.72 7.79 10.78
N TRP A 75 -3.08 7.39 11.87
CA TRP A 75 -1.63 7.23 11.96
C TRP A 75 -1.28 5.89 12.57
N THR A 76 -0.38 5.16 11.94
CA THR A 76 0.14 3.89 12.46
C THR A 76 1.62 4.06 12.75
N PRO A 77 2.09 3.77 13.97
CA PRO A 77 3.52 3.77 14.27
C PRO A 77 4.20 2.70 13.41
N GLY A 78 5.24 3.09 12.67
CA GLY A 78 6.08 2.13 11.97
C GLY A 78 6.94 1.32 12.95
N VAL A 79 7.49 0.20 12.48
CA VAL A 79 8.38 -0.66 13.27
C VAL A 79 9.82 -0.10 13.26
N PRO A 80 10.40 0.34 14.40
CA PRO A 80 11.62 1.16 14.43
C PRO A 80 12.87 0.57 13.77
N ARG A 81 13.01 -0.77 13.75
CA ARG A 81 14.18 -1.46 13.16
C ARG A 81 14.09 -1.63 11.63
N TYR A 82 12.95 -1.29 11.02
CA TYR A 82 12.74 -1.42 9.58
C TYR A 82 12.60 -0.06 8.91
N SER A 83 13.16 0.06 7.71
CA SER A 83 13.15 1.28 6.91
C SER A 83 11.74 1.70 6.46
N ALA A 84 10.74 0.82 6.51
CA ALA A 84 9.33 1.17 6.32
C ALA A 84 8.85 2.25 7.32
N ALA A 85 9.36 2.22 8.56
CA ALA A 85 9.09 3.27 9.55
C ALA A 85 9.71 4.63 9.17
N ILE A 86 10.81 4.62 8.42
CA ILE A 86 11.47 5.82 7.89
C ILE A 86 10.65 6.42 6.74
N TRP A 87 10.02 5.59 5.89
CA TRP A 87 9.13 6.05 4.82
C TRP A 87 7.86 6.71 5.35
N MET A 88 7.19 6.11 6.33
CA MET A 88 6.04 6.75 7.00
C MET A 88 6.43 8.07 7.70
N ARG A 89 7.63 8.14 8.30
CA ARG A 89 8.18 9.38 8.86
C ARG A 89 8.52 10.45 7.81
N ARG A 90 8.88 10.05 6.58
CA ARG A 90 9.14 11.00 5.48
C ARG A 90 7.85 11.58 4.92
N TRP A 91 6.79 10.78 4.80
CA TRP A 91 5.45 11.29 4.43
C TRP A 91 4.94 12.33 5.44
N ARG A 92 5.24 12.15 6.74
CA ARG A 92 5.00 13.14 7.82
C ARG A 92 5.64 14.53 7.58
N GLN A 93 6.70 14.65 6.76
CA GLN A 93 7.41 15.92 6.55
C GLN A 93 7.16 16.58 5.18
N SER A 94 6.37 15.93 4.32
CA SER A 94 6.10 16.41 2.95
C SER A 94 4.71 17.02 2.78
N GLY A 95 3.97 17.21 3.88
CA GLY A 95 2.78 18.07 3.94
C GLY A 95 3.20 19.52 4.09
#